data_AF-A0A2H0M4C1-F1
#
_entry.id   AF-A0A2H0M4C1-F1
#
_cell.length_a   1.000
_cell.length_b   1.000
_cell.length_c   1.000
_cell.angle_alpha   90.00
_cell.angle_beta   90.00
_cell.angle_gamma   90.00
#
_symmetry.space_group_name_H-M   'P 1'
#
loop_
_entity.id
_entity.type
_entity.pdbx_description
1 polymer ?
#
loop_
_entity_poly.entity_id
_entity_poly.type
_entity_poly.pdbx_seq_one_letter_code
_entity_poly.pdbx_strand_id
1 'polypeptide(L)'
;MNKIIVRFNVFGPYIEKKDIPKIIDSKFADAIFQHQRELFNQFFELPFSALSKEILERYAEATTEESHTAIVPHTKEISERLLKPLHSAKKCYCLGDYAATIALCGMVGEMLAILLWKINDVRLKGNSITEQDEIGIFGSSFENLGQDKRLKVLKTFGHITETQLNNFDTIRRSRKPYLHLWTTDLKNEQADALDVFKKSFQLFKEITGIGLADAQTVKINPLLMKLFENLETTD
;
A
#
# COMPACT_ATOMS: atom_id res chain seq x y z
N MET A 1 -4.36 26.51 -9.63
CA MET A 1 -4.96 25.75 -8.52
C MET A 1 -4.77 24.30 -8.89
N ASN A 2 -3.88 23.57 -8.21
CA ASN A 2 -3.58 22.19 -8.59
C ASN A 2 -4.78 21.31 -8.26
N LYS A 3 -5.27 20.58 -9.26
CA LYS A 3 -6.36 19.62 -9.09
C LYS A 3 -5.75 18.27 -8.74
N ILE A 4 -6.36 17.55 -7.80
CA ILE A 4 -5.95 16.20 -7.45
C ILE A 4 -7.16 15.31 -7.66
N ILE A 5 -6.99 14.25 -8.45
CA ILE A 5 -8.01 13.21 -8.56
C ILE A 5 -7.81 12.25 -7.39
N VAL A 6 -8.90 11.96 -6.68
CA VAL A 6 -8.91 11.02 -5.55
C VAL A 6 -9.94 9.92 -5.82
N ARG A 7 -9.73 8.75 -5.21
CA ARG A 7 -10.72 7.67 -5.17
C ARG A 7 -11.10 7.38 -3.73
N PHE A 8 -12.34 6.96 -3.55
CA PHE A 8 -12.90 6.59 -2.26
C PHE A 8 -13.04 5.07 -2.13
N ASN A 9 -12.88 4.56 -0.91
CA ASN A 9 -13.13 3.18 -0.50
C ASN A 9 -12.45 2.11 -1.38
N VAL A 10 -11.28 2.44 -1.95
CA VAL A 10 -10.49 1.50 -2.77
C VAL A 10 -10.16 0.24 -1.99
N PHE A 11 -9.97 0.33 -0.66
CA PHE A 11 -9.64 -0.81 0.20
C PHE A 11 -10.84 -1.38 0.97
N GLY A 12 -12.06 -1.14 0.46
CA GLY A 12 -13.32 -1.57 1.07
C GLY A 12 -13.77 -0.67 2.23
N PRO A 13 -14.86 -1.01 2.94
CA PRO A 13 -15.35 -0.24 4.08
C PRO A 13 -14.51 -0.49 5.35
N TYR A 14 -14.47 0.48 6.26
CA TYR A 14 -14.00 0.19 7.63
C TYR A 14 -15.10 -0.54 8.40
N ILE A 15 -14.77 -1.68 9.03
CA ILE A 15 -15.71 -2.45 9.86
C ILE A 15 -15.03 -2.93 11.14
N GLU A 16 -15.80 -3.08 12.20
CA GLU A 16 -15.35 -3.72 13.43
C GLU A 16 -15.84 -5.17 13.52
N LYS A 17 -15.09 -6.04 14.21
CA LYS A 17 -15.46 -7.46 14.38
C LYS A 17 -16.87 -7.65 14.97
N LYS A 18 -17.30 -6.74 15.86
CA LYS A 18 -18.63 -6.78 16.51
C LYS A 18 -19.80 -6.63 15.53
N ASP A 19 -19.54 -6.04 14.36
CA ASP A 19 -20.56 -5.71 13.37
C ASP A 19 -20.74 -6.81 12.31
N ILE A 20 -19.79 -7.76 12.22
CA ILE A 20 -19.83 -8.88 11.27
C ILE A 20 -21.15 -9.66 11.30
N PRO A 21 -21.73 -10.03 12.47
CA PRO A 21 -23.02 -10.73 12.50
C PRO A 21 -24.15 -9.97 11.80
N LYS A 22 -24.18 -8.64 11.92
CA LYS A 22 -25.19 -7.77 11.28
C LYS A 22 -24.94 -7.62 9.78
N ILE A 23 -23.66 -7.58 9.38
CA ILE A 23 -23.26 -7.50 7.98
C ILE A 23 -23.67 -8.76 7.21
N ILE A 24 -23.46 -9.94 7.80
CA ILE A 24 -23.78 -11.25 7.20
C ILE A 24 -25.29 -11.49 7.16
N ASP A 25 -26.03 -11.06 8.17
CA ASP A 25 -27.48 -11.24 8.20
C ASP A 25 -28.17 -10.38 7.11
N SER A 26 -28.56 -11.05 6.02
CA SER A 26 -29.25 -10.42 4.89
C SER A 26 -30.64 -9.89 5.25
N LYS A 27 -31.23 -10.32 6.37
CA LYS A 27 -32.49 -9.81 6.88
C LYS A 27 -32.31 -8.53 7.69
N PHE A 28 -31.08 -8.20 8.08
CA PHE A 28 -30.78 -6.95 8.78
C PHE A 28 -30.85 -5.78 7.79
N ALA A 29 -32.00 -5.10 7.79
CA ALA A 29 -32.40 -4.11 6.78
C ALA A 29 -31.96 -2.66 7.09
N ASP A 30 -30.85 -2.50 7.81
CA ASP A 30 -30.28 -1.18 8.07
C ASP A 30 -29.41 -0.72 6.88
N ALA A 31 -29.61 0.54 6.48
CA ALA A 31 -29.03 1.11 5.27
C ALA A 31 -27.49 1.16 5.31
N ILE A 32 -26.87 1.31 6.49
CA ILE A 32 -25.41 1.33 6.64
C ILE A 32 -24.83 -0.04 6.28
N PHE A 33 -25.45 -1.11 6.79
CA PHE A 33 -24.99 -2.47 6.53
C PHE A 33 -25.30 -2.92 5.10
N GLN A 34 -26.38 -2.44 4.49
CA GLN A 34 -26.64 -2.62 3.06
C GLN A 34 -25.53 -1.98 2.21
N HIS A 35 -25.17 -0.73 2.50
CA HIS A 35 -24.09 -0.06 1.78
C HIS A 35 -22.73 -0.75 1.99
N GLN A 36 -22.42 -1.22 3.20
CA GLN A 36 -21.21 -2.02 3.46
C GLN A 36 -21.15 -3.28 2.60
N ARG A 37 -22.28 -4.00 2.42
CA ARG A 37 -22.37 -5.17 1.55
C ARG A 37 -22.07 -4.83 0.09
N GLU A 38 -22.56 -3.69 -0.41
CA GLU A 38 -22.24 -3.20 -1.76
C GLU A 38 -20.76 -2.88 -1.93
N LEU A 39 -20.15 -2.20 -0.95
CA LEU A 39 -18.72 -1.91 -0.96
C LEU A 39 -17.89 -3.20 -0.91
N PHE A 40 -18.34 -4.23 -0.19
CA PHE A 40 -17.70 -5.53 -0.21
C PHE A 40 -17.80 -6.22 -1.58
N ASN A 41 -18.92 -6.10 -2.29
CA ASN A 41 -19.03 -6.62 -3.66
C ASN A 41 -17.96 -5.99 -4.57
N GLN A 42 -17.77 -4.68 -4.44
CA GLN A 42 -16.79 -3.94 -5.24
C GLN A 42 -15.35 -4.31 -4.87
N PHE A 43 -15.04 -4.38 -3.57
CA PHE A 43 -13.70 -4.71 -3.08
C PHE A 43 -13.31 -6.16 -3.41
N PHE A 44 -14.19 -7.12 -3.14
CA PHE A 44 -13.90 -8.53 -3.43
C PHE A 44 -14.09 -8.88 -4.90
N GLU A 45 -14.82 -8.07 -5.68
CA GLU A 45 -15.26 -8.40 -7.04
C GLU A 45 -16.02 -9.73 -7.10
N LEU A 46 -16.77 -10.01 -6.03
CA LEU A 46 -17.55 -11.23 -5.82
C LEU A 46 -18.91 -10.85 -5.22
N PRO A 47 -19.98 -11.62 -5.49
CA PRO A 47 -21.23 -11.45 -4.77
C PRO A 47 -21.03 -11.62 -3.26
N PHE A 48 -21.68 -10.78 -2.46
CA PHE A 48 -21.57 -10.79 -1.00
C PHE A 48 -21.97 -12.14 -0.40
N SER A 49 -22.89 -12.86 -1.05
CA SER A 49 -23.30 -14.22 -0.69
C SER A 49 -22.16 -15.25 -0.71
N ALA A 50 -21.05 -14.96 -1.40
CA ALA A 50 -19.86 -15.80 -1.43
C ALA A 50 -18.89 -15.51 -0.27
N LEU A 51 -19.14 -14.47 0.54
CA LEU A 51 -18.25 -14.08 1.64
C LEU A 51 -18.66 -14.77 2.93
N SER A 52 -17.77 -15.60 3.47
CA SER A 52 -17.99 -16.26 4.76
C SER A 52 -17.66 -15.34 5.93
N LYS A 53 -18.06 -15.75 7.13
CA LYS A 53 -17.71 -15.08 8.37
C LYS A 53 -16.19 -14.99 8.56
N GLU A 54 -15.47 -16.05 8.25
CA GLU A 54 -14.01 -16.13 8.37
C GLU A 54 -13.31 -15.14 7.42
N ILE A 55 -13.85 -14.94 6.21
CA ILE A 55 -13.33 -13.93 5.27
C ILE A 55 -13.49 -12.52 5.85
N LEU A 56 -14.67 -12.21 6.40
CA LEU A 56 -14.94 -10.90 7.00
C LEU A 56 -14.15 -10.68 8.30
N GLU A 57 -13.89 -11.73 9.08
CA GLU A 57 -13.04 -11.67 10.26
C GLU A 57 -11.59 -11.34 9.88
N ARG A 58 -11.03 -12.01 8.87
CA ARG A 58 -9.70 -11.68 8.33
C ARG A 58 -9.67 -10.27 7.74
N TYR A 59 -10.73 -9.85 7.04
CA TYR A 59 -10.84 -8.49 6.54
C TYR A 59 -10.77 -7.46 7.68
N ALA A 60 -11.51 -7.68 8.77
CA ALA A 60 -11.49 -6.80 9.94
C ALA A 60 -10.11 -6.80 10.63
N GLU A 61 -9.41 -7.94 10.70
CA GLU A 61 -8.05 -8.01 11.25
C GLU A 61 -7.03 -7.18 10.48
N ALA A 62 -7.15 -7.18 9.15
CA ALA A 62 -6.32 -6.41 8.24
C ALA A 62 -6.75 -4.94 8.13
N THR A 63 -7.91 -4.55 8.69
CA THR A 63 -8.46 -3.19 8.58
C THR A 63 -8.35 -2.49 9.93
N THR A 64 -7.20 -1.87 10.20
CA THR A 64 -6.99 -1.03 11.39
C THR A 64 -6.81 0.42 10.98
N GLU A 65 -6.71 1.33 11.96
CA GLU A 65 -6.41 2.74 11.69
C GLU A 65 -5.12 2.92 10.88
N GLU A 66 -4.10 2.10 11.16
CA GLU A 66 -2.79 2.14 10.50
C GLU A 66 -2.82 1.50 9.11
N SER A 67 -3.70 0.52 8.87
CA SER A 67 -3.77 -0.26 7.63
C SER A 67 -5.04 -0.02 6.80
N HIS A 68 -5.67 1.14 7.00
CA HIS A 68 -6.83 1.58 6.24
C HIS A 68 -6.80 3.08 5.91
N THR A 69 -7.38 3.44 4.77
CA THR A 69 -7.78 4.80 4.43
C THR A 69 -9.00 4.75 3.51
N ALA A 70 -9.96 5.63 3.76
CA ALA A 70 -11.15 5.78 2.92
C ALA A 70 -10.86 6.57 1.64
N ILE A 71 -9.76 7.30 1.58
CA ILE A 71 -9.38 8.15 0.45
C ILE A 71 -7.94 7.89 0.01
N VAL A 72 -7.73 7.85 -1.30
CA VAL A 72 -6.42 7.66 -1.93
C VAL A 72 -6.22 8.62 -3.10
N PRO A 73 -5.00 9.12 -3.34
CA PRO A 73 -4.69 9.84 -4.57
C PRO A 73 -4.78 8.89 -5.77
N HIS A 74 -5.23 9.42 -6.90
CA HIS A 74 -5.46 8.61 -8.08
C HIS A 74 -4.78 9.20 -9.32
N THR A 75 -3.62 8.65 -9.64
CA THR A 75 -3.00 8.71 -10.97
C THR A 75 -2.84 7.31 -11.54
N LYS A 76 -2.54 7.20 -12.83
CA LYS A 76 -2.30 5.90 -13.48
C LYS A 76 -1.19 5.12 -12.78
N GLU A 77 -0.05 5.77 -12.51
CA GLU A 77 1.12 5.17 -11.88
C GLU A 77 0.83 4.75 -10.45
N ILE A 78 0.21 5.62 -9.63
CA ILE A 78 -0.16 5.28 -8.26
C ILE A 78 -1.16 4.12 -8.25
N SER A 79 -2.15 4.18 -9.13
CA SER A 79 -3.16 3.13 -9.26
C SER A 79 -2.53 1.78 -9.61
N GLU A 80 -1.71 1.73 -10.65
CA GLU A 80 -1.13 0.50 -11.19
C GLU A 80 0.00 -0.07 -10.33
N ARG A 81 0.85 0.80 -9.77
CA ARG A 81 2.06 0.38 -9.05
C ARG A 81 1.87 0.25 -7.55
N LEU A 82 0.86 0.91 -6.96
CA LEU A 82 0.63 0.90 -5.51
C LEU A 82 -0.77 0.42 -5.13
N LEU A 83 -1.83 1.05 -5.64
CA LEU A 83 -3.19 0.77 -5.15
C LEU A 83 -3.69 -0.61 -5.55
N LYS A 84 -3.57 -0.99 -6.83
CA LYS A 84 -3.96 -2.32 -7.31
C LYS A 84 -3.22 -3.46 -6.59
N PRO A 85 -1.89 -3.46 -6.46
CA PRO A 85 -1.20 -4.53 -5.75
C PRO A 85 -1.51 -4.54 -4.24
N LEU A 86 -1.66 -3.38 -3.59
CA LEU A 86 -2.03 -3.32 -2.16
C LEU A 86 -3.47 -3.79 -1.92
N HIS A 87 -4.39 -3.45 -2.83
CA HIS A 87 -5.77 -3.95 -2.84
C HIS A 87 -5.80 -5.47 -2.97
N SER A 88 -5.06 -5.99 -3.95
CA SER A 88 -4.93 -7.43 -4.19
C SER A 88 -4.30 -8.14 -3.01
N ALA A 89 -3.28 -7.54 -2.36
CA ALA A 89 -2.64 -8.11 -1.18
C ALA A 89 -3.64 -8.28 -0.02
N LYS A 90 -4.49 -7.26 0.22
CA LYS A 90 -5.56 -7.34 1.22
C LYS A 90 -6.58 -8.42 0.85
N LYS A 91 -7.03 -8.46 -0.41
CA LYS A 91 -7.97 -9.47 -0.92
C LYS A 91 -7.42 -10.90 -0.75
N CYS A 92 -6.17 -11.15 -1.15
CA CYS A 92 -5.48 -12.42 -0.94
C CYS A 92 -5.43 -12.82 0.53
N TYR A 93 -5.10 -11.89 1.44
CA TYR A 93 -5.07 -12.17 2.88
C TYR A 93 -6.44 -12.61 3.40
N CYS A 94 -7.49 -11.90 2.99
CA CYS A 94 -8.86 -12.20 3.37
C CYS A 94 -9.32 -13.58 2.86
N LEU A 95 -8.83 -14.00 1.68
CA LEU A 95 -9.14 -15.29 1.08
C LEU A 95 -8.23 -16.43 1.58
N GLY A 96 -7.19 -16.13 2.34
CA GLY A 96 -6.26 -17.12 2.90
C GLY A 96 -5.04 -17.44 2.01
N ASP A 97 -4.80 -16.65 0.96
CA ASP A 97 -3.60 -16.75 0.12
C ASP A 97 -2.48 -15.85 0.67
N TYR A 98 -1.84 -16.34 1.72
CA TYR A 98 -0.89 -15.57 2.52
C TYR A 98 0.44 -15.32 1.79
N ALA A 99 0.98 -16.31 1.07
CA ALA A 99 2.14 -16.14 0.20
C ALA A 99 1.92 -15.06 -0.86
N ALA A 100 0.74 -15.01 -1.50
CA ALA A 100 0.44 -13.96 -2.47
C ALA A 100 0.40 -12.57 -1.82
N THR A 101 -0.19 -12.44 -0.62
CA THR A 101 -0.13 -11.19 0.15
C THR A 101 1.32 -10.75 0.38
N ILE A 102 2.18 -11.65 0.85
CA ILE A 102 3.60 -11.36 1.11
C ILE A 102 4.33 -10.94 -0.17
N ALA A 103 4.09 -11.62 -1.29
CA ALA A 103 4.69 -11.30 -2.57
C ALA A 103 4.28 -9.91 -3.08
N LEU A 104 2.97 -9.61 -3.05
CA LEU A 104 2.41 -8.33 -3.50
C LEU A 104 2.88 -7.17 -2.62
N CYS A 105 2.93 -7.36 -1.30
CA CYS A 105 3.49 -6.38 -0.38
C CYS A 105 4.98 -6.12 -0.62
N GLY A 106 5.75 -7.16 -0.98
CA GLY A 106 7.13 -7.01 -1.43
C GLY A 106 7.26 -6.09 -2.65
N MET A 107 6.41 -6.28 -3.65
CA MET A 107 6.35 -5.40 -4.83
C MET A 107 5.98 -3.96 -4.45
N VAL A 108 4.97 -3.77 -3.60
CA VAL A 108 4.58 -2.45 -3.09
C VAL A 108 5.76 -1.77 -2.38
N GLY A 109 6.51 -2.50 -1.56
CA GLY A 109 7.71 -1.98 -0.90
C GLY A 109 8.77 -1.49 -1.89
N GLU A 110 9.00 -2.21 -2.99
CA GLU A 110 9.93 -1.76 -4.03
C GLU A 110 9.43 -0.50 -4.76
N MET A 111 8.14 -0.44 -5.09
CA MET A 111 7.53 0.72 -5.75
C MET A 111 7.50 1.96 -4.86
N LEU A 112 7.28 1.79 -3.55
CA LEU A 112 7.33 2.88 -2.57
C LEU A 112 8.74 3.47 -2.43
N ALA A 113 9.79 2.63 -2.47
CA ALA A 113 11.17 3.11 -2.46
C ALA A 113 11.50 3.94 -3.72
N ILE A 114 11.03 3.50 -4.90
CA ILE A 114 11.17 4.26 -6.15
C ILE A 114 10.39 5.58 -6.07
N LEU A 115 9.16 5.55 -5.57
CA LEU A 115 8.34 6.74 -5.40
C LEU A 115 9.03 7.78 -4.50
N LEU A 116 9.57 7.34 -3.36
CA LEU A 116 10.31 8.20 -2.44
C LEU A 116 11.48 8.91 -3.13
N TRP A 117 12.25 8.20 -3.94
CA TRP A 117 13.34 8.80 -4.71
C TRP A 117 12.82 9.86 -5.68
N LYS A 118 11.76 9.54 -6.45
CA LYS A 118 11.17 10.44 -7.44
C LYS A 118 10.60 11.73 -6.82
N ILE A 119 9.99 11.66 -5.64
CA ILE A 119 9.34 12.83 -5.03
C ILE A 119 10.30 13.75 -4.27
N ASN A 120 11.48 13.26 -3.87
CA ASN A 120 12.42 14.02 -3.03
C ASN A 120 13.37 14.96 -3.80
N ASP A 121 13.29 15.05 -5.14
CA ASP A 121 14.08 15.97 -6.01
C ASP A 121 15.54 16.13 -5.55
N VAL A 122 16.31 15.03 -5.62
CA VAL A 122 17.72 15.02 -5.19
C VAL A 122 18.55 15.89 -6.12
N ARG A 123 19.38 16.78 -5.56
CA ARG A 123 20.18 17.75 -6.32
C ARG A 123 21.67 17.55 -6.15
N LEU A 124 22.41 17.63 -7.26
CA LEU A 124 23.87 17.65 -7.31
C LEU A 124 24.32 19.03 -7.83
N LYS A 125 25.10 19.75 -7.02
CA LYS A 125 25.55 21.12 -7.32
C LYS A 125 24.41 22.09 -7.72
N GLY A 126 23.24 21.92 -7.10
CA GLY A 126 22.06 22.77 -7.33
C GLY A 126 21.14 22.31 -8.47
N ASN A 127 21.57 21.37 -9.31
CA ASN A 127 20.77 20.80 -10.39
C ASN A 127 20.13 19.48 -9.96
N SER A 128 18.91 19.19 -10.40
CA SER A 128 18.29 17.86 -10.18
C SER A 128 19.17 16.76 -10.80
N ILE A 129 19.35 15.68 -10.05
CA ILE A 129 20.15 14.54 -10.49
C ILE A 129 19.52 13.92 -11.75
N THR A 130 20.34 13.64 -12.75
CA THR A 130 19.91 12.92 -13.96
C THR A 130 20.16 11.42 -13.82
N GLU A 131 19.55 10.61 -14.68
CA GLU A 131 19.83 9.17 -14.70
C GLU A 131 21.33 8.87 -14.97
N GLN A 132 22.01 9.70 -15.76
CA GLN A 132 23.46 9.56 -16.00
C GLN A 132 24.29 9.85 -14.74
N ASP A 133 23.88 10.84 -13.95
CA ASP A 133 24.51 11.11 -12.65
C ASP A 133 24.27 9.94 -11.68
N GLU A 134 23.06 9.36 -11.66
CA GLU A 134 22.78 8.16 -10.86
C GLU A 134 23.67 6.98 -11.26
N ILE A 135 23.84 6.72 -12.56
CA ILE A 135 24.74 5.68 -13.06
C ILE A 135 26.19 5.98 -12.63
N GLY A 136 26.63 7.23 -12.74
CA GLY A 136 27.97 7.65 -12.33
C GLY A 136 28.23 7.46 -10.83
N ILE A 137 27.22 7.63 -9.98
CA ILE A 137 27.36 7.55 -8.51
C ILE A 137 27.13 6.13 -8.00
N PHE A 138 26.11 5.43 -8.51
CA PHE A 138 25.65 4.15 -7.98
C PHE A 138 26.03 2.93 -8.85
N GLY A 139 26.53 3.17 -10.07
CA GLY A 139 26.83 2.14 -11.07
C GLY A 139 25.62 1.66 -11.87
N SER A 140 24.41 2.13 -11.54
CA SER A 140 23.18 1.97 -12.31
C SER A 140 22.21 3.10 -11.96
N SER A 141 21.13 3.27 -12.72
CA SER A 141 20.04 4.14 -12.28
C SER A 141 19.37 3.61 -11.01
N PHE A 142 18.79 4.51 -10.22
CA PHE A 142 18.19 4.18 -8.93
C PHE A 142 17.09 3.12 -9.07
N GLU A 143 16.26 3.25 -10.11
CA GLU A 143 15.19 2.31 -10.43
C GLU A 143 15.71 0.91 -10.79
N ASN A 144 16.96 0.78 -11.23
CA ASN A 144 17.60 -0.49 -11.56
C ASN A 144 18.48 -1.07 -10.42
N LEU A 145 18.67 -0.33 -9.32
CA LEU A 145 19.36 -0.85 -8.15
C LEU A 145 18.57 -1.99 -7.50
N GLY A 146 19.25 -2.97 -6.91
CA GLY A 146 18.58 -3.96 -6.05
C GLY A 146 17.96 -3.28 -4.81
N GLN A 147 16.89 -3.88 -4.26
CA GLN A 147 16.12 -3.28 -3.15
C GLN A 147 16.99 -2.87 -1.95
N ASP A 148 17.95 -3.71 -1.54
CA ASP A 148 18.88 -3.40 -0.43
C ASP A 148 19.69 -2.11 -0.69
N LYS A 149 20.20 -1.94 -1.92
CA LYS A 149 20.93 -0.74 -2.32
C LYS A 149 20.03 0.50 -2.34
N ARG A 150 18.80 0.38 -2.86
CA ARG A 150 17.83 1.50 -2.85
C ARG A 150 17.57 2.01 -1.44
N LEU A 151 17.34 1.11 -0.48
CA LEU A 151 17.08 1.50 0.91
C LEU A 151 18.29 2.17 1.56
N LYS A 152 19.51 1.68 1.29
CA LYS A 152 20.75 2.33 1.76
C LYS A 152 20.91 3.74 1.20
N VAL A 153 20.63 3.94 -0.08
CA VAL A 153 20.64 5.28 -0.70
C VAL A 153 19.61 6.17 -0.02
N LEU A 154 18.33 5.75 0.05
CA LEU A 154 17.27 6.54 0.70
C LEU A 154 17.62 6.91 2.15
N LYS A 155 18.22 5.99 2.91
CA LYS A 155 18.65 6.24 4.29
C LYS A 155 19.80 7.24 4.35
N THR A 156 20.79 7.10 3.47
CA THR A 156 21.97 7.98 3.42
C THR A 156 21.59 9.42 3.09
N PHE A 157 20.62 9.61 2.18
CA PHE A 157 20.09 10.91 1.83
C PHE A 157 19.04 11.44 2.82
N GLY A 158 18.73 10.69 3.89
CA GLY A 158 17.77 11.11 4.92
C GLY A 158 16.30 11.11 4.47
N HIS A 159 15.97 10.43 3.37
CA HIS A 159 14.59 10.35 2.85
C HIS A 159 13.72 9.32 3.58
N ILE A 160 14.34 8.43 4.36
CA ILE A 160 13.63 7.48 5.23
C ILE A 160 14.19 7.51 6.65
N THR A 161 13.29 7.35 7.62
CA THR A 161 13.63 7.19 9.04
C THR A 161 14.15 5.77 9.33
N GLU A 162 14.67 5.54 10.53
CA GLU A 162 15.06 4.20 10.98
C GLU A 162 13.86 3.25 11.06
N THR A 163 12.72 3.75 11.54
CA THR A 163 11.46 3.00 11.59
C THR A 163 11.01 2.57 10.20
N GLN A 164 11.07 3.48 9.21
CA GLN A 164 10.72 3.18 7.84
C GLN A 164 11.68 2.15 7.22
N LEU A 165 12.99 2.28 7.46
CA LEU A 165 13.97 1.31 7.03
C LEU A 165 13.67 -0.08 7.58
N ASN A 166 13.37 -0.19 8.89
CA ASN A 166 13.00 -1.46 9.53
C ASN A 166 11.73 -2.07 8.93
N ASN A 167 10.72 -1.25 8.62
CA ASN A 167 9.50 -1.71 7.96
C ASN A 167 9.78 -2.22 6.54
N PHE A 168 10.57 -1.48 5.73
CA PHE A 168 11.00 -1.93 4.41
C PHE A 168 11.79 -3.24 4.47
N ASP A 169 12.70 -3.37 5.43
CA ASP A 169 13.51 -4.56 5.59
C ASP A 169 12.68 -5.77 6.04
N THR A 170 11.68 -5.57 6.89
CA THR A 170 10.72 -6.61 7.28
C THR A 170 9.98 -7.14 6.06
N ILE A 171 9.40 -6.24 5.25
CA ILE A 171 8.69 -6.57 4.00
C ILE A 171 9.61 -7.29 3.01
N ARG A 172 10.86 -6.84 2.88
CA ARG A 172 11.83 -7.46 1.96
C ARG A 172 12.19 -8.87 2.39
N ARG A 173 12.48 -9.06 3.69
CA ARG A 173 12.99 -10.33 4.22
C ARG A 173 11.90 -11.39 4.35
N SER A 174 10.64 -10.99 4.56
CA SER A 174 9.51 -11.92 4.68
C SER A 174 9.29 -12.77 3.43
N ARG A 175 9.69 -12.31 2.24
CA ARG A 175 9.60 -13.11 1.00
C ARG A 175 10.47 -14.36 1.02
N LYS A 176 11.63 -14.33 1.67
CA LYS A 176 12.64 -15.39 1.54
C LYS A 176 12.13 -16.76 2.03
N PRO A 177 11.56 -16.89 3.26
CA PRO A 177 11.05 -18.18 3.73
C PRO A 177 9.95 -18.75 2.83
N TYR A 178 9.02 -17.92 2.38
CA TYR A 178 7.81 -18.39 1.70
C TYR A 178 7.95 -18.57 0.20
N LEU A 179 8.86 -17.83 -0.46
CA LEU A 179 8.97 -17.81 -1.93
C LEU A 179 10.28 -18.43 -2.45
N HIS A 180 11.27 -18.65 -1.59
CA HIS A 180 12.62 -19.04 -2.02
C HIS A 180 13.22 -20.24 -1.28
N LEU A 181 12.61 -20.70 -0.20
CA LEU A 181 13.12 -21.82 0.60
C LEU A 181 12.12 -22.97 0.61
N TRP A 182 12.55 -24.14 0.14
CA TRP A 182 11.72 -25.34 0.10
C TRP A 182 11.42 -25.93 1.49
N THR A 183 12.30 -25.69 2.46
CA THR A 183 12.27 -26.33 3.79
C THR A 183 11.52 -25.53 4.85
N THR A 184 10.85 -24.44 4.49
CA THR A 184 10.20 -23.54 5.45
C THR A 184 8.95 -24.15 6.04
N ASP A 185 8.79 -24.06 7.37
CA ASP A 185 7.53 -24.36 8.05
C ASP A 185 6.55 -23.18 7.87
N LEU A 186 5.37 -23.46 7.32
CA LEU A 186 4.37 -22.45 6.98
C LEU A 186 3.40 -22.11 8.14
N LYS A 187 3.63 -22.63 9.35
CA LYS A 187 2.75 -22.37 10.52
C LYS A 187 2.48 -20.89 10.82
N ASN A 188 3.45 -20.01 10.53
CA ASN A 188 3.35 -18.58 10.82
C ASN A 188 2.93 -17.73 9.62
N GLU A 189 2.63 -18.34 8.47
CA GLU A 189 2.43 -17.63 7.20
C GLU A 189 1.31 -16.59 7.28
N GLN A 190 0.20 -16.91 7.95
CA GLN A 190 -0.90 -15.96 8.18
C GLN A 190 -0.46 -14.74 8.99
N ALA A 191 0.26 -14.96 10.10
CA ALA A 191 0.69 -13.88 10.99
C ALA A 191 1.70 -12.96 10.27
N ASP A 192 2.63 -13.57 9.53
CA ASP A 192 3.63 -12.84 8.75
C ASP A 192 2.97 -12.05 7.59
N ALA A 193 1.99 -12.64 6.91
CA ALA A 193 1.23 -11.94 5.87
C ALA A 193 0.47 -10.73 6.42
N LEU A 194 -0.15 -10.86 7.60
CA LEU A 194 -0.83 -9.75 8.26
C LEU A 194 0.15 -8.62 8.65
N ASP A 195 1.28 -8.96 9.26
CA ASP A 195 2.30 -7.99 9.67
C ASP A 195 2.87 -7.24 8.46
N VAL A 196 3.25 -7.98 7.43
CA VAL A 196 3.79 -7.43 6.18
C VAL A 196 2.75 -6.54 5.48
N PHE A 197 1.48 -6.95 5.43
CA PHE A 197 0.40 -6.12 4.90
C PHE A 197 0.26 -4.80 5.65
N LYS A 198 0.19 -4.86 6.98
CA LYS A 198 0.07 -3.66 7.83
C LYS A 198 1.25 -2.72 7.65
N LYS A 199 2.48 -3.24 7.62
CA LYS A 199 3.69 -2.44 7.39
C LYS A 199 3.72 -1.81 6.00
N SER A 200 3.34 -2.55 4.95
CA SER A 200 3.24 -2.00 3.59
C SER A 200 2.22 -0.88 3.51
N PHE A 201 1.05 -1.06 4.13
CA PHE A 201 0.00 -0.04 4.15
C PHE A 201 0.41 1.19 4.97
N GLN A 202 1.06 0.98 6.12
CA GLN A 202 1.59 2.05 6.94
C GLN A 202 2.61 2.89 6.16
N LEU A 203 3.58 2.25 5.49
CA LEU A 203 4.54 2.95 4.64
C LEU A 203 3.84 3.71 3.51
N PHE A 204 2.82 3.10 2.88
CA PHE A 204 2.02 3.79 1.88
C PHE A 204 1.37 5.07 2.45
N LYS A 205 0.72 5.00 3.62
CA LYS A 205 0.10 6.17 4.26
C LYS A 205 1.14 7.24 4.63
N GLU A 206 2.25 6.84 5.23
CA GLU A 206 3.32 7.76 5.65
C GLU A 206 3.94 8.49 4.45
N ILE A 207 4.30 7.74 3.40
CA ILE A 207 4.96 8.29 2.21
C ILE A 207 4.01 9.17 1.42
N THR A 208 2.78 8.73 1.23
CA THR A 208 1.79 9.52 0.50
C THR A 208 1.20 10.66 1.31
N GLY A 209 1.33 10.63 2.64
CA GLY A 209 0.73 11.58 3.56
C GLY A 209 -0.80 11.65 3.44
N ILE A 210 -1.44 10.63 2.83
CA ILE A 210 -2.86 10.66 2.51
C ILE A 210 -3.71 10.47 3.76
N GLY A 211 -4.72 11.33 3.91
CA GLY A 211 -5.71 11.20 4.97
C GLY A 211 -6.74 12.32 4.95
N LEU A 212 -7.63 12.31 5.92
CA LEU A 212 -8.54 13.42 6.22
C LEU A 212 -7.93 14.23 7.36
N ALA A 213 -7.89 15.55 7.22
CA ALA A 213 -7.56 16.48 8.30
C ALA A 213 -8.82 16.95 9.05
N ASP A 214 -8.64 17.66 10.16
CA ASP A 214 -9.69 18.08 11.12
C ASP A 214 -10.87 18.85 10.50
N ALA A 215 -10.71 19.39 9.29
CA ALA A 215 -11.74 20.14 8.55
C ALA A 215 -12.34 19.38 7.35
N GLN A 216 -12.26 18.04 7.33
CA GLN A 216 -12.64 17.19 6.17
C GLN A 216 -11.86 17.52 4.89
N THR A 217 -10.75 18.25 5.01
CA THR A 217 -9.84 18.52 3.92
C THR A 217 -8.95 17.31 3.70
N VAL A 218 -8.71 16.98 2.43
CA VAL A 218 -7.81 15.89 2.06
C VAL A 218 -6.37 16.36 2.30
N LYS A 219 -5.65 15.67 3.18
CA LYS A 219 -4.22 15.84 3.35
C LYS A 219 -3.50 14.90 2.40
N ILE A 220 -2.45 15.40 1.75
CA ILE A 220 -1.52 14.62 0.95
C ILE A 220 -0.12 15.17 1.17
N ASN A 221 0.91 14.33 0.98
CA ASN A 221 2.29 14.77 0.96
C ASN A 221 2.49 15.80 -0.16
N PRO A 222 2.93 17.04 0.15
CA PRO A 222 3.17 18.07 -0.86
C PRO A 222 4.19 17.65 -1.92
N LEU A 223 5.14 16.77 -1.58
CA LEU A 223 6.13 16.27 -2.54
C LEU A 223 5.49 15.41 -3.64
N LEU A 224 4.35 14.76 -3.39
CA LEU A 224 3.60 14.05 -4.43
C LEU A 224 2.97 14.99 -5.45
N MET A 225 2.71 16.25 -5.10
CA MET A 225 2.11 17.22 -6.01
C MET A 225 2.97 17.45 -7.25
N LYS A 226 4.31 17.42 -7.08
CA LYS A 226 5.27 17.50 -8.20
C LYS A 226 5.06 16.38 -9.22
N LEU A 227 4.68 15.19 -8.75
CA LEU A 227 4.43 14.05 -9.61
C LEU A 227 3.13 14.23 -10.40
N PHE A 228 2.15 14.97 -9.88
CA PHE A 228 0.88 15.22 -10.55
C PHE A 228 0.94 16.37 -11.55
N GLU A 229 1.72 17.42 -11.25
CA GLU A 229 1.95 18.54 -12.18
C GLU A 229 2.63 18.08 -13.48
N ASN A 230 3.54 17.11 -13.40
CA ASN A 230 4.26 16.58 -14.56
C ASN A 230 3.45 15.56 -15.39
N LEU A 231 2.30 15.10 -14.90
CA LEU A 231 1.45 14.12 -15.61
C LEU A 231 0.34 14.79 -16.44
N GLU A 232 -0.10 16.00 -16.08
CA GLU A 232 -1.07 16.78 -16.88
C GLU A 232 -0.52 17.23 -18.25
N THR A 233 0.79 17.10 -18.49
CA THR A 233 1.44 17.48 -19.75
C THR A 233 1.61 16.33 -20.75
N THR A 234 1.12 15.12 -20.42
CA THR A 234 1.33 13.90 -21.22
C THR A 234 0.07 13.26 -21.82
N ASP A 235 -1.09 13.94 -21.72
CA ASP A 235 -2.34 13.52 -22.41
C ASP A 235 -2.62 14.38 -23.66
#